data_AF-A0A1M5CJG5-F1
#
_entry.id   AF-A0A1M5CJG5-F1
#
_cell.length_a   1.000
_cell.length_b   1.000
_cell.length_c   1.000
_cell.angle_alpha   90.00
_cell.angle_beta   90.00
_cell.angle_gamma   90.00
#
_symmetry.space_group_name_H-M   'P 1'
#
loop_
_entity.id
_entity.type
_entity.pdbx_description
1 polymer ?
#
loop_
_entity_poly.entity_id
_entity_poly.type
_entity_poly.pdbx_seq_one_letter_code
_entity_poly.pdbx_strand_id
1 'polypeptide(L)' 'MPFVLGMKAADLIESSGLHDTVLRPTWFTSSNEVEYEITMHGNKDSVIFMKSLETFIKEITGNPEPYVRQSQGINKPNS' A
#
# COMPACT_ATOMS: atom_id res chain seq x y z
N MET A 1 14.61 3.01 -21.78
CA MET A 1 13.98 3.65 -20.60
C MET A 1 12.70 2.89 -20.27
N PRO A 2 12.65 2.03 -19.24
CA PRO A 2 11.42 1.30 -18.95
C PRO A 2 10.42 2.28 -18.31
N PHE A 3 9.28 2.46 -18.98
CA PHE A 3 8.14 3.20 -18.46
C PHE A 3 7.51 2.39 -17.32
N VAL A 4 7.65 2.86 -16.09
CA VAL A 4 6.94 2.26 -14.93
C VAL A 4 5.56 2.91 -14.85
N LEU A 5 4.55 2.24 -15.44
CA LEU A 5 3.17 2.71 -15.57
C LEU A 5 2.52 3.16 -14.25
N GLY A 6 2.93 2.58 -13.11
CA GLY A 6 2.36 2.88 -11.78
C GLY A 6 2.74 4.23 -11.19
N MET A 7 3.85 4.86 -11.60
CA MET A 7 4.24 6.17 -11.07
C MET A 7 3.28 7.26 -11.59
N LYS A 8 3.01 7.25 -12.89
CA LYS A 8 2.13 8.25 -13.53
C LYS A 8 0.71 8.28 -12.98
N ALA A 9 0.16 7.12 -12.64
CA ALA A 9 -1.20 7.04 -12.08
C ALA A 9 -1.24 7.61 -10.65
N ALA A 10 -0.23 7.29 -9.84
CA ALA A 10 -0.11 7.85 -8.50
C ALA A 10 0.10 9.36 -8.55
N ASP A 11 1.00 9.86 -9.39
CA ASP A 11 1.25 11.31 -9.55
C ASP A 11 -0.04 12.07 -9.92
N LEU A 12 -0.89 11.47 -10.76
CA LEU A 12 -2.17 12.06 -11.18
C LEU A 12 -3.22 12.06 -10.05
N ILE A 13 -3.25 11.02 -9.21
CA ILE A 13 -4.14 10.96 -8.04
C ILE A 13 -3.66 11.94 -6.97
N GLU A 14 -2.37 11.94 -6.64
CA GLU A 14 -1.77 12.80 -5.62
C GLU A 14 -1.90 14.30 -5.98
N SER A 15 -1.91 14.64 -7.28
CA SER A 15 -2.12 16.01 -7.77
C SER A 15 -3.59 16.43 -7.94
N SER A 16 -4.54 15.49 -7.78
CA SER A 16 -5.97 15.75 -8.01
C SER A 16 -6.65 16.58 -6.91
N GLY A 17 -5.99 16.77 -5.77
CA GLY A 17 -6.54 17.47 -4.61
C GLY A 17 -7.55 16.65 -3.80
N LEU A 18 -7.81 15.39 -4.19
CA LEU A 18 -8.65 14.46 -3.43
C LEU A 18 -8.03 14.14 -2.05
N HIS A 19 -8.86 13.63 -1.15
CA HIS A 19 -8.41 12.98 0.07
C HIS A 19 -8.15 11.51 -0.25
N ASP A 20 -7.03 11.24 -0.90
CA ASP A 20 -6.62 9.90 -1.30
C ASP A 20 -5.66 9.27 -0.30
N THR A 21 -5.53 7.95 -0.37
CA THR A 21 -4.46 7.18 0.26
C THR A 21 -3.95 6.21 -0.79
N VAL A 22 -2.68 6.33 -1.16
CA VAL A 22 -2.06 5.44 -2.15
C VAL A 22 -1.43 4.26 -1.42
N LEU A 23 -1.86 3.04 -1.74
CA LEU A 23 -1.26 1.82 -1.20
C LEU A 23 -0.30 1.19 -2.20
N ARG A 24 0.90 0.85 -1.72
CA ARG A 24 1.97 0.23 -2.52
C ARG A 24 2.37 -1.12 -1.93
N PRO A 25 1.52 -2.14 -2.08
CA PRO A 25 1.84 -3.49 -1.63
C PRO A 25 2.98 -4.11 -2.42
N THR A 26 3.70 -5.02 -1.78
CA THR A 26 4.67 -5.91 -2.43
C THR A 26 3.97 -7.13 -3.04
N TRP A 27 4.69 -8.22 -3.34
CA TRP A 27 4.12 -9.38 -4.04
C TRP A 27 3.03 -10.08 -3.22
N PHE A 28 1.88 -10.35 -3.82
CA PHE A 28 0.75 -10.98 -3.12
C PHE A 28 0.96 -12.48 -2.92
N THR A 29 0.57 -12.96 -1.74
CA THR A 29 0.45 -14.38 -1.42
C THR A 29 -0.87 -14.66 -0.69
N SER A 30 -1.33 -15.90 -0.79
CA SER A 30 -2.57 -16.37 -0.19
C SER A 30 -2.30 -17.04 1.16
N SER A 31 -2.65 -16.35 2.24
CA SER A 31 -2.74 -16.90 3.59
C SER A 31 -3.91 -16.24 4.31
N ASN A 32 -4.46 -16.93 5.31
CA ASN A 32 -5.47 -16.37 6.21
C ASN A 32 -4.85 -15.65 7.43
N GLU A 33 -3.53 -15.65 7.53
CA GLU A 33 -2.81 -14.91 8.56
C GLU A 33 -2.85 -13.41 8.30
N VAL A 34 -2.90 -12.63 9.39
CA VAL A 34 -2.82 -11.17 9.35
C VAL A 34 -1.49 -10.76 9.97
N GLU A 35 -0.57 -10.37 9.10
CA GLU A 35 0.78 -9.94 9.42
C GLU A 35 1.24 -8.91 8.36
N TYR A 36 1.49 -7.67 8.77
CA TYR A 36 1.99 -6.60 7.91
C TYR A 36 2.75 -5.53 8.71
N GLU A 37 3.62 -4.80 8.02
CA GLU A 37 4.23 -3.54 8.46
C GLU A 37 4.00 -2.45 7.41
N ILE A 38 3.98 -1.19 7.87
CA ILE A 38 3.92 -0.01 7.01
C ILE A 38 5.33 0.51 6.80
N THR A 39 5.70 0.73 5.55
CA THR A 39 7.01 1.24 5.14
C THR A 39 6.85 2.50 4.30
N MET A 40 7.83 3.43 4.36
CA MET A 40 7.82 4.62 3.48
C MET A 40 8.00 4.25 2.01
N HIS A 41 8.59 3.09 1.73
CA HIS A 41 8.74 2.51 0.39
C HIS A 41 8.78 0.99 0.52
N GLY A 42 7.90 0.29 -0.20
CA GLY A 42 7.87 -1.17 -0.20
C GLY A 42 9.17 -1.76 -0.72
N ASN A 43 9.64 -2.84 -0.10
CA ASN A 43 10.84 -3.54 -0.52
C ASN A 43 10.50 -4.51 -1.68
N LYS A 44 11.23 -4.46 -2.79
CA LYS A 44 10.84 -5.17 -4.03
C LYS A 44 10.90 -6.70 -3.92
N ASP A 45 11.68 -7.20 -2.98
CA ASP A 45 11.90 -8.64 -2.76
C ASP A 45 10.98 -9.23 -1.67
N SER A 46 10.07 -8.42 -1.14
CA SER A 46 9.17 -8.79 -0.05
C SER A 46 7.79 -9.25 -0.56
N VAL A 47 7.03 -9.94 0.29
CA VAL A 47 5.67 -10.42 0.00
C VAL A 47 4.64 -9.85 0.98
N ILE A 48 3.35 -9.97 0.68
CA ILE A 48 2.24 -9.62 1.57
C ILE A 48 1.08 -10.59 1.44
N PHE A 49 0.44 -10.96 2.56
CA PHE A 49 -0.80 -11.73 2.53
C PHE A 49 -1.99 -10.85 2.12
N MET A 50 -2.85 -11.35 1.23
CA MET A 50 -4.09 -10.64 0.85
C MET A 50 -4.95 -10.31 2.07
N LYS A 51 -4.99 -11.19 3.08
CA LYS A 51 -5.74 -10.96 4.33
C LYS A 51 -5.18 -9.80 5.15
N SER A 52 -3.86 -9.64 5.18
CA SER A 52 -3.22 -8.48 5.80
C SER A 52 -3.61 -7.18 5.10
N LEU A 53 -3.58 -7.19 3.76
CA LEU A 53 -3.98 -6.02 2.97
C LEU A 53 -5.45 -5.65 3.20
N GLU A 54 -6.36 -6.64 3.20
CA GLU A 54 -7.78 -6.42 3.52
C GLU A 54 -7.97 -5.77 4.89
N THR A 55 -7.16 -6.19 5.87
CA THR A 55 -7.22 -5.69 7.24
C THR A 55 -6.81 -4.22 7.29
N PHE A 56 -5.71 -3.87 6.61
CA PHE A 56 -5.25 -2.49 6.54
C PHE A 56 -6.21 -1.57 5.78
N ILE A 57 -6.82 -2.05 4.69
CA ILE A 57 -7.85 -1.28 3.95
C ILE A 57 -9.05 -0.97 4.86
N LYS A 58 -9.49 -1.93 5.68
CA LYS A 58 -10.58 -1.71 6.65
C LYS A 58 -10.20 -0.68 7.71
N GLU A 59 -8.95 -0.70 8.17
CA GLU A 59 -8.43 0.27 9.14
C GLU A 59 -8.47 1.69 8.57
N ILE A 60 -7.95 1.90 7.35
CA ILE A 60 -7.97 3.20 6.67
C ILE A 60 -9.40 3.66 6.45
N THR A 61 -10.30 2.76 6.02
CA THR A 61 -11.69 3.12 5.78
C THR A 61 -12.40 3.53 7.08
N GLY A 62 -12.05 2.92 8.21
CA GLY A 62 -12.61 3.24 9.52
C GLY A 62 -12.02 4.51 10.16
N ASN A 63 -10.76 4.84 9.85
CA ASN A 63 -10.08 6.03 10.35
C ASN A 63 -9.14 6.59 9.27
N PRO A 64 -9.64 7.37 8.30
CA PRO A 64 -8.86 7.80 7.14
C PRO A 64 -7.88 8.95 7.44
N GLU A 65 -8.20 9.81 8.41
CA GLU A 65 -7.43 11.02 8.77
C GLU A 65 -5.90 10.81 8.84
N PRO A 66 -5.36 9.75 9.49
CA PRO A 66 -3.92 9.56 9.60
C PRO A 66 -3.23 9.18 8.28
N TYR A 67 -3.98 8.88 7.23
CA TYR A 67 -3.48 8.31 5.98
C TYR A 67 -3.80 9.19 4.75
N VAL A 68 -4.50 10.31 4.95
CA VAL A 68 -4.85 11.24 3.86
C VAL A 68 -3.59 11.82 3.22
N ARG A 69 -3.56 11.79 1.88
CA ARG A 69 -2.45 12.25 1.02
C ARG A 69 -1.12 11.58 1.35
N GLN A 70 -1.17 10.35 1.82
CA GLN A 70 0.02 9.54 2.07
C GLN A 70 0.09 8.37 1.11
N SER A 71 1.32 8.05 0.74
CA SER A 71 1.67 6.88 -0.04
C SER A 71 2.32 5.86 0.89
N GLN A 72 1.56 4.83 1.26
CA GLN A 72 2.01 3.80 2.20
C GLN A 72 2.53 2.56 1.47
N GLY A 73 3.79 2.22 1.69
CA GLY A 73 4.30 0.88 1.41
C GLY A 73 3.74 -0.10 2.43
N ILE A 74 3.37 -1.30 1.99
CA ILE A 74 2.90 -2.36 2.89
C ILE A 74 3.47 -3.71 2.48
N ASN A 75 3.99 -4.43 3.47
CA ASN A 75 4.64 -5.71 3.27
C ASN A 75 4.59 -6.58 4.52
N LYS A 76 4.92 -7.87 4.39
CA LYS A 76 5.12 -8.77 5.53
C LYS A 76 6.46 -8.43 6.22
N PRO A 77 6.50 -8.35 7.56
CA PRO A 77 7.75 -8.19 8.30
C PRO A 77 8.70 -9.36 8.03
N ASN A 78 10.00 -9.07 7.92
CA ASN A 78 11.08 -10.07 7.77
C ASN A 78 10.94 -11.01 6.55
N SER A 79 10.31 -10.58 5.46
CA SER A 79 10.25 -11.36 4.21
C SER A 79 11.31 -10.95 3.20
#